data_AF-A0A836XE86-F1
#
_entry.id   AF-A0A836XE86-F1
#
_cell.length_a   1.000
_cell.length_b   1.000
_cell.length_c   1.000
_cell.angle_alpha   90.00
_cell.angle_beta   90.00
_cell.angle_gamma   90.00
#
_symmetry.space_group_name_H-M   'P 1'
#
loop_
_entity.id
_entity.type
_entity.pdbx_description
1 polymer ?
#
loop_
_entity_poly.entity_id
_entity_poly.type
_entity_poly.pdbx_seq_one_letter_code
_entity_poly.pdbx_strand_id
1 'polypeptide(L)'
;RRDAKGAKEKGFVASSFKRGLEPTEFFMLSVSGRESLVDTAVRTSKSGYMQRRLINAMDDLKVWKDGQRSVRNTANRIIQFRYGEDGIDPCRSLKGEPINVDQVLDDVLGGGN
;
A
#
# COMPACT_ATOMS: atom_id res chain seq x y z
N ARG A 1 10.18 -33.47 30.55
CA ARG A 1 10.29 -32.70 31.81
C ARG A 1 9.20 -31.62 31.77
N ARG A 2 8.29 -31.58 32.75
CA ARG A 2 7.00 -30.86 32.65
C ARG A 2 7.13 -29.33 32.50
N ASP A 3 8.30 -28.76 32.76
CA ASP A 3 8.60 -27.31 32.66
C ASP A 3 9.81 -26.99 31.77
N ALA A 4 10.09 -27.82 30.76
CA ALA A 4 11.17 -27.53 29.82
C ALA A 4 10.85 -26.28 28.98
N LYS A 5 11.76 -25.29 28.99
CA LYS A 5 11.65 -24.02 28.26
C LYS A 5 12.66 -23.92 27.10
N GLY A 6 13.09 -25.05 26.55
CA GLY A 6 14.00 -25.06 25.40
C GLY A 6 13.30 -24.58 24.13
N ALA A 7 14.11 -24.33 23.09
CA ALA A 7 13.62 -23.80 21.81
C ALA A 7 12.57 -24.74 21.18
N LYS A 8 12.81 -26.05 21.20
CA LYS A 8 11.88 -27.05 20.65
C LYS A 8 10.56 -27.07 21.43
N GLU A 9 10.60 -26.97 22.75
CA GLU A 9 9.42 -26.95 23.62
C GLU A 9 8.61 -25.66 23.49
N LYS A 10 9.20 -24.61 22.90
CA LYS A 10 8.56 -23.29 22.68
C LYS A 10 8.15 -23.02 21.23
N GLY A 11 8.24 -23.99 20.33
CA GLY A 11 7.74 -23.80 18.97
C GLY A 11 8.81 -23.52 17.91
N PHE A 12 10.09 -23.64 18.24
CA PHE A 12 11.15 -23.43 17.25
C PHE A 12 11.27 -24.65 16.32
N VAL A 13 10.99 -24.42 15.05
CA VAL A 13 11.16 -25.40 13.96
C VAL A 13 12.56 -25.24 13.39
N ALA A 14 13.41 -26.26 13.59
CA ALA A 14 14.79 -26.27 13.09
C ALA A 14 14.92 -26.98 11.74
N SER A 15 14.02 -27.92 11.45
CA SER A 15 14.03 -28.70 10.22
C SER A 15 13.53 -27.90 9.02
N SER A 16 14.12 -28.13 7.84
CA SER A 16 13.66 -27.53 6.60
C SER A 16 12.58 -28.38 5.93
N PHE A 17 11.71 -27.75 5.14
CA PHE A 17 10.68 -28.44 4.36
C PHE A 17 11.25 -29.51 3.42
N LYS A 18 12.47 -29.33 2.92
CA LYS A 18 13.16 -30.31 2.06
C LYS A 18 13.52 -31.59 2.81
N ARG A 19 13.94 -31.47 4.07
CA ARG A 19 14.35 -32.60 4.91
C ARG A 19 13.15 -33.31 5.54
N GLY A 20 12.03 -32.60 5.69
CA GLY A 20 10.84 -33.07 6.39
C GLY A 20 10.79 -32.52 7.81
N LEU A 21 9.58 -32.46 8.35
CA LEU A 21 9.30 -31.90 9.68
C LEU A 21 9.05 -33.02 10.68
N GLU A 22 9.54 -32.87 11.90
CA GLU A 22 9.12 -33.73 13.01
C GLU A 22 7.61 -33.54 13.30
N PRO A 23 6.90 -34.54 13.83
CA PRO A 23 5.46 -34.41 14.11
C PRO A 23 5.10 -33.21 15.00
N THR A 24 5.99 -32.86 15.95
CA THR A 24 5.82 -31.69 16.82
C THR A 24 6.01 -30.36 16.07
N GLU A 25 7.02 -30.29 15.19
CA GLU A 25 7.28 -29.13 14.32
C GLU A 25 6.12 -28.91 13.33
N PHE A 26 5.60 -29.99 12.74
CA PHE A 26 4.44 -29.93 11.85
C PHE A 26 3.19 -29.40 12.57
N PHE A 27 2.94 -29.85 13.80
CA PHE A 27 1.84 -29.33 14.61
C PHE A 27 2.01 -27.84 14.93
N MET A 28 3.20 -27.42 15.35
CA MET A 28 3.50 -26.02 15.67
C MET A 28 3.36 -25.10 14.44
N LEU A 29 3.84 -25.53 13.29
CA LEU A 29 3.67 -24.82 12.02
C LEU A 29 2.19 -24.69 11.64
N SER A 30 1.40 -25.77 11.82
CA SER A 30 -0.03 -25.77 11.52
C SER A 30 -0.81 -24.76 12.38
N VAL A 31 -0.39 -24.56 13.64
CA VAL A 31 -0.97 -23.55 14.53
C VAL A 31 -0.64 -22.14 14.03
N SER A 32 0.62 -21.86 13.69
CA SER A 32 1.04 -20.55 13.15
C SER A 32 0.39 -20.25 11.79
N GLY A 33 0.23 -21.25 10.91
CA GLY A 33 -0.43 -21.07 9.62
C GLY A 33 -1.90 -20.64 9.73
N ARG A 34 -2.58 -20.92 10.84
CA ARG A 34 -3.94 -20.42 11.06
C ARG A 34 -3.97 -18.92 11.33
N GLU A 35 -2.95 -18.39 11.99
CA GLU A 35 -2.84 -16.95 12.25
C GLU A 35 -2.74 -16.16 10.94
N SER A 36 -1.91 -16.63 9.99
CA SER A 36 -1.76 -15.94 8.70
C SER A 36 -3.03 -15.96 7.85
N LEU A 37 -3.76 -17.08 7.85
CA LEU A 37 -5.05 -17.19 7.17
C LEU A 37 -6.09 -16.25 7.79
N VAL A 38 -6.16 -16.20 9.13
CA VAL A 38 -7.10 -15.35 9.84
C VAL A 38 -6.75 -13.87 9.66
N ASP A 39 -5.48 -13.47 9.79
CA ASP A 39 -5.07 -12.07 9.62
C ASP A 39 -5.40 -11.55 8.22
N THR A 40 -5.08 -12.34 7.20
CA THR A 40 -5.40 -12.01 5.80
C THR A 40 -6.90 -11.83 5.61
N ALA A 41 -7.72 -12.73 6.18
CA ALA A 41 -9.18 -12.63 6.10
C ALA A 41 -9.73 -11.39 6.82
N VAL A 42 -9.19 -11.05 7.99
CA VAL A 42 -9.66 -9.91 8.80
C VAL A 42 -9.27 -8.58 8.17
N ARG A 43 -8.07 -8.48 7.56
CA ARG A 43 -7.52 -7.23 7.01
C ARG A 43 -8.44 -6.59 5.97
N THR A 44 -9.07 -7.40 5.13
CA THR A 44 -9.98 -6.96 4.06
C THR A 44 -11.16 -6.14 4.59
N SER A 45 -11.75 -6.55 5.70
CA SER A 45 -12.92 -5.86 6.27
C SER A 45 -12.58 -4.44 6.72
N LYS A 46 -11.43 -4.27 7.39
CA LYS A 46 -10.98 -2.98 7.92
C LYS A 46 -10.53 -2.04 6.80
N SER A 47 -9.72 -2.53 5.86
CA SER A 47 -9.25 -1.72 4.73
C SER A 47 -10.42 -1.31 3.82
N GLY A 48 -11.33 -2.23 3.52
CA GLY A 48 -12.50 -1.96 2.68
C GLY A 48 -13.46 -0.96 3.31
N TYR A 49 -13.73 -1.07 4.62
CA TYR A 49 -14.61 -0.11 5.30
C TYR A 49 -13.98 1.29 5.38
N MET A 50 -12.67 1.39 5.66
CA MET A 50 -11.95 2.67 5.62
C MET A 50 -12.02 3.29 4.22
N GLN A 51 -11.74 2.49 3.19
CA GLN A 51 -11.83 2.93 1.80
C GLN A 51 -13.24 3.42 1.44
N ARG A 52 -14.31 2.67 1.78
CA ARG A 52 -15.71 3.07 1.54
C ARG A 52 -16.02 4.43 2.17
N ARG A 53 -15.60 4.65 3.42
CA ARG A 53 -15.81 5.93 4.12
C ARG A 53 -15.11 7.09 3.43
N LEU A 54 -13.86 6.89 3.02
CA LEU A 54 -13.07 7.91 2.32
C LEU A 54 -13.64 8.21 0.92
N ILE A 55 -14.03 7.18 0.16
CA ILE A 55 -14.68 7.34 -1.15
C ILE A 55 -15.93 8.20 -1.02
N ASN A 56 -16.86 7.83 -0.12
CA ASN A 56 -18.11 8.57 0.05
C ASN A 56 -17.88 10.02 0.54
N ALA A 57 -16.78 10.29 1.24
CA ALA A 57 -16.42 11.64 1.69
C ALA A 57 -15.79 12.51 0.59
N MET A 58 -15.09 11.89 -0.37
CA MET A 58 -14.35 12.59 -1.42
C MET A 58 -15.05 12.60 -2.78
N ASP A 59 -16.13 11.83 -2.96
CA ASP A 59 -16.88 11.69 -4.22
C ASP A 59 -17.35 13.02 -4.82
N ASP A 60 -17.60 14.01 -3.97
CA ASP A 60 -18.09 15.34 -4.37
C ASP A 60 -16.99 16.29 -4.88
N LEU A 61 -15.71 15.91 -4.74
CA LEU A 61 -14.58 16.78 -5.05
C LEU A 61 -14.24 16.72 -6.54
N LYS A 62 -14.15 17.88 -7.20
CA LYS A 62 -13.72 17.96 -8.60
C LYS A 62 -12.79 19.14 -8.86
N VAL A 63 -11.93 18.96 -9.86
CA VAL A 63 -10.99 19.99 -10.34
C VAL A 63 -11.74 20.92 -11.30
N TRP A 64 -11.74 22.22 -10.98
CA TRP A 64 -12.34 23.24 -11.83
C TRP A 64 -11.36 23.72 -12.91
N LYS A 65 -11.93 24.16 -14.04
CA LYS A 65 -11.18 24.76 -15.15
C LYS A 65 -10.97 26.27 -14.92
N ASP A 66 -10.45 26.65 -13.75
CA ASP A 66 -9.96 27.99 -13.49
C ASP A 66 -8.43 28.06 -13.68
N GLY A 67 -7.86 29.26 -13.64
CA GLY A 67 -6.43 29.46 -13.93
C GLY A 67 -5.49 28.66 -13.03
N GLN A 68 -5.90 28.39 -11.77
CA GLN A 68 -5.09 27.65 -10.80
C GLN A 68 -5.51 26.18 -10.61
N ARG A 69 -6.51 25.68 -11.36
CA ARG A 69 -7.06 24.32 -11.21
C ARG A 69 -7.47 24.03 -9.76
N SER A 70 -8.36 24.85 -9.20
CA SER A 70 -8.82 24.67 -7.82
C SER A 70 -9.70 23.42 -7.68
N VAL A 71 -9.62 22.78 -6.51
CA VAL A 71 -10.50 21.66 -6.14
C VAL A 71 -11.67 22.22 -5.35
N ARG A 72 -12.89 21.97 -5.82
CA ARG A 72 -14.11 22.43 -5.14
C ARG A 72 -15.12 21.30 -5.01
N ASN A 73 -16.03 21.46 -4.05
CA ASN A 73 -17.16 20.56 -3.85
C ASN A 73 -18.37 21.00 -4.71
N THR A 74 -19.49 20.25 -4.71
CA THR A 74 -20.70 20.62 -5.48
C THR A 74 -21.36 21.89 -4.97
N ALA A 75 -21.19 22.24 -3.68
CA ALA A 75 -21.61 23.54 -3.14
C ALA A 75 -20.67 24.71 -3.52
N ASN A 76 -19.74 24.50 -4.47
CA ASN A 76 -18.77 25.48 -4.96
C ASN A 76 -17.85 26.08 -3.88
N ARG A 77 -17.64 25.35 -2.77
CA ARG A 77 -16.65 25.70 -1.74
C ARG A 77 -15.27 25.22 -2.18
N ILE A 78 -14.29 26.11 -2.10
CA ILE A 78 -12.90 25.80 -2.43
C ILE A 78 -12.29 24.97 -1.30
N ILE A 79 -11.80 23.78 -1.63
CA ILE A 79 -11.11 22.87 -0.70
C ILE A 79 -9.59 23.01 -0.86
N GLN A 80 -9.12 23.17 -2.10
CA GLN A 80 -7.71 23.45 -2.41
C GLN A 80 -7.64 24.53 -3.48
N PHE A 81 -6.80 25.55 -3.29
CA PHE A 81 -6.64 26.65 -4.25
C PHE A 81 -5.92 26.20 -5.54
N ARG A 82 -4.98 25.26 -5.43
CA ARG A 82 -4.26 24.65 -6.54
C ARG A 82 -4.20 23.14 -6.32
N TYR A 83 -4.76 22.35 -7.23
CA TYR A 83 -4.75 20.89 -7.15
C TYR A 83 -3.32 20.35 -6.91
N GLY A 84 -3.12 19.55 -5.86
CA GLY A 84 -1.82 18.91 -5.60
C GLY A 84 -0.66 19.87 -5.32
N GLU A 85 -0.92 21.16 -5.06
CA GLU A 85 0.08 22.25 -4.93
C GLU A 85 0.87 22.59 -6.22
N ASP A 86 0.99 21.65 -7.16
CA ASP A 86 1.70 21.80 -8.44
C ASP A 86 0.75 21.81 -9.66
N GLY A 87 -0.48 21.32 -9.50
CA GLY A 87 -1.48 21.20 -10.55
C GLY A 87 -1.29 19.98 -11.45
N ILE A 88 -0.50 18.98 -11.03
CA ILE A 88 -0.07 17.86 -11.87
C ILE A 88 -0.79 16.59 -11.46
N ASP A 89 -1.29 15.88 -12.46
CA ASP A 89 -1.93 14.59 -12.26
C ASP A 89 -0.84 13.54 -11.94
N PRO A 90 -0.90 12.84 -10.79
CA PRO A 90 0.08 11.83 -10.43
C PRO A 90 0.19 10.71 -11.47
N CYS A 91 -0.89 10.38 -12.19
CA CYS A 91 -0.87 9.39 -13.28
C CYS A 91 -0.09 9.86 -14.51
N ARG A 92 0.18 11.17 -14.62
CA ARG A 92 0.96 11.80 -15.70
C ARG A 92 2.33 12.30 -15.22
N SER A 93 2.58 12.23 -13.92
CA SER A 93 3.87 12.53 -13.31
C SER A 93 4.84 11.36 -13.43
N LEU A 94 6.14 11.61 -13.33
CA LEU A 94 7.12 10.54 -13.23
C LEU A 94 7.46 10.32 -11.75
N LYS A 95 6.92 9.26 -11.14
CA LYS A 95 7.17 8.91 -9.72
C LYS A 95 6.88 10.06 -8.74
N GLY A 96 5.92 10.94 -9.06
CA GLY A 96 5.58 12.11 -8.25
C GLY A 96 6.34 13.39 -8.63
N GLU A 97 7.30 13.32 -9.55
CA GLU A 97 7.96 14.52 -10.08
C GLU A 97 7.11 15.17 -11.19
N PRO A 98 6.92 16.50 -11.13
CA PRO A 98 6.26 17.30 -12.16
C PRO A 98 6.78 17.06 -13.59
N ILE A 99 8.10 17.06 -13.73
CA ILE A 99 8.82 17.08 -14.99
C ILE A 99 10.10 16.30 -14.77
N ASN A 100 10.39 15.33 -15.66
CA ASN A 100 11.68 14.66 -15.67
C ASN A 100 12.69 15.52 -16.44
N VAL A 101 13.45 16.34 -15.71
CA VAL A 101 14.41 17.26 -16.32
C VAL A 101 15.51 16.51 -17.08
N ASP A 102 15.98 15.39 -16.54
CA ASP A 102 17.07 14.61 -17.16
C ASP A 102 16.63 14.02 -18.50
N GLN A 103 15.46 13.40 -18.56
CA GLN A 103 14.92 12.87 -19.81
C GLN A 103 14.63 13.97 -20.83
N VAL A 104 14.09 15.10 -20.39
CA VAL A 104 13.86 16.25 -21.29
C VAL A 104 15.18 16.80 -21.81
N LEU A 105 16.22 16.84 -20.97
CA LEU A 105 17.54 17.31 -21.35
C LEU A 105 18.21 16.34 -22.33
N ASP A 106 18.12 15.04 -22.08
CA ASP A 106 18.63 14.00 -22.97
C ASP A 106 17.91 14.02 -24.33
N ASP A 107 16.58 14.14 -24.34
CA ASP A 107 15.78 14.26 -25.57
C ASP A 107 16.20 15.50 -26.40
N VAL A 108 16.48 16.63 -25.72
CA VAL A 108 16.88 17.90 -26.36
C VAL A 108 18.33 17.90 -26.83
N LEU A 109 19.24 17.29 -26.06
CA LEU A 109 20.67 17.20 -26.38
C LEU A 109 20.99 16.06 -27.37
N GLY A 110 19.98 15.33 -27.84
CA GLY A 110 20.14 14.27 -28.82
C GLY A 110 20.73 12.98 -28.23
N GLY A 111 20.47 12.72 -26.93
CA GLY A 111 20.68 11.44 -26.29
C GLY A 111 19.80 10.39 -26.96
N GLY A 112 20.34 9.75 -27.99
CA GLY A 112 19.71 8.63 -28.68
C GLY A 112 19.48 7.45 -27.74
N ASN A 113 18.49 6.63 -28.12
CA ASN A 113 18.47 5.21 -27.76
C ASN A 113 19.85 4.55 -27.97
#